data_AF-A0A8H7QDI8-F1
#
_entry.id   AF-A0A8H7QDI8-F1
#
_cell.length_a   1.000
_cell.length_b   1.000
_cell.length_c   1.000
_cell.angle_alpha   90.00
_cell.angle_beta   90.00
_cell.angle_gamma   90.00
#
_symmetry.space_group_name_H-M   'P 1'
#
loop_
_entity.id
_entity.type
_entity.pdbx_description
1 polymer ?
#
loop_
_entity_poly.entity_id
_entity_poly.type
_entity_poly.pdbx_seq_one_letter_code
_entity_poly.pdbx_strand_id
1 'polypeptide(L)'
;MAGLKTQRTVVETIIGNIQEELTTIKALCSRLRWMEIGEKSAGLLKRLHTQRTNNTTIKEIQHPDTKEPCTIPIDMQAAASRYYEVTYTPASCFFTIQILSTNRIPLASYEALCPPISQEDLLDGASRSPKSSIPGMDGLPYEILAVLFSHAPALK
;
A
#
# COMPACT_ATOMS: atom_id res chain seq x y z
N MET A 1 32.56 57.93 -6.09
CA MET A 1 32.82 56.47 -6.18
C MET A 1 32.06 55.61 -5.15
N ALA A 2 31.59 56.14 -4.01
CA ALA A 2 30.90 55.34 -2.99
C ALA A 2 29.51 54.80 -3.43
N GLY A 3 28.66 55.63 -4.05
CA GLY A 3 27.30 55.23 -4.44
C GLY A 3 27.22 54.11 -5.49
N LEU A 4 28.24 53.99 -6.34
CA LEU A 4 28.33 52.95 -7.38
C LEU A 4 28.66 51.57 -6.79
N LYS A 5 29.46 51.54 -5.72
CA LYS A 5 29.70 50.32 -4.93
C LYS A 5 28.43 49.86 -4.24
N THR A 6 27.68 50.78 -3.63
CA THR A 6 26.40 50.49 -2.96
C THR A 6 25.36 49.93 -3.92
N GLN A 7 25.20 50.53 -5.11
CA GLN A 7 24.29 50.00 -6.13
C GLN A 7 24.71 48.60 -6.60
N ARG A 8 26.00 48.35 -6.79
CA ARG A 8 26.50 47.03 -7.16
C ARG A 8 26.15 45.98 -6.11
N THR A 9 26.33 46.27 -4.82
CA THR A 9 26.01 45.32 -3.74
C THR A 9 24.52 44.99 -3.69
N VAL A 10 23.66 45.99 -3.91
CA VAL A 10 22.21 45.80 -4.00
C VAL A 10 21.84 44.88 -5.16
N VAL A 11 22.43 45.11 -6.34
CA VAL A 11 22.19 44.27 -7.53
C VAL A 11 22.70 42.84 -7.32
N GLU A 12 23.89 42.66 -6.75
CA GLU A 12 24.44 41.33 -6.41
C GLU A 12 23.53 40.56 -5.43
N THR A 13 22.95 41.26 -4.45
CA THR A 13 22.01 40.66 -3.49
C THR A 13 20.72 40.21 -4.19
N ILE A 14 20.16 41.05 -5.08
CA ILE A 14 18.95 40.72 -5.83
C ILE A 14 19.20 39.52 -6.76
N ILE A 15 20.35 39.49 -7.45
CA ILE A 15 20.73 38.38 -8.32
C ILE A 15 20.83 37.08 -7.50
N GLY A 16 21.47 37.12 -6.32
CA GLY A 16 21.59 35.97 -5.43
C GLY A 16 20.22 35.43 -5.03
N ASN A 17 19.29 36.31 -4.62
CA ASN A 17 17.93 35.92 -4.24
C ASN A 17 17.17 35.25 -5.40
N ILE A 18 17.26 35.81 -6.60
CA ILE A 18 16.59 35.25 -7.79
C ILE A 18 17.18 33.89 -8.15
N GLN A 19 18.50 33.73 -8.06
CA GLN A 19 19.16 32.45 -8.32
C GLN A 19 18.75 31.37 -7.31
N GLU A 20 18.61 31.72 -6.04
CA GLU A 20 18.09 30.81 -5.01
C GLU A 20 16.63 30.40 -5.28
N GLU A 21 15.78 31.35 -5.68
CA GLU A 21 14.38 31.06 -6.01
C GLU A 21 14.26 30.14 -7.22
N LEU A 22 15.03 30.41 -8.28
CA LEU A 22 15.03 29.59 -9.50
C LEU A 22 15.55 28.16 -9.25
N THR A 23 16.59 28.01 -8.43
CA THR A 23 17.10 26.67 -8.07
C THR A 23 16.08 25.89 -7.24
N THR A 24 15.38 26.57 -6.32
CA THR A 24 14.29 25.98 -5.54
C THR A 24 13.14 25.50 -6.44
N ILE A 25 12.71 26.33 -7.40
CA ILE A 25 11.65 25.97 -8.36
C ILE A 25 12.06 24.77 -9.22
N LYS A 26 13.30 24.75 -9.73
CA LYS A 26 13.79 23.61 -10.52
C LYS A 26 13.82 22.31 -9.71
N ALA A 27 14.18 22.37 -8.42
CA ALA A 27 14.17 21.22 -7.53
C ALA A 27 12.74 20.70 -7.23
N LEU A 28 11.75 21.60 -7.19
CA LEU A 28 10.33 21.24 -7.06
C LEU A 28 9.79 20.60 -8.34
N CYS A 29 10.07 21.21 -9.50
CA CYS A 29 9.61 20.73 -10.80
C CYS A 29 10.25 19.39 -11.20
N SER A 30 11.47 19.11 -10.75
CA SER A 30 12.16 17.84 -11.04
C SER A 30 11.62 16.64 -10.25
N ARG A 31 10.56 16.83 -9.43
CA ARG A 31 10.00 15.82 -8.51
C ARG A 31 11.02 15.23 -7.52
N LEU A 32 12.22 15.82 -7.43
CA LEU A 32 13.26 15.39 -6.50
C LEU A 32 12.84 15.65 -5.05
N ARG A 33 11.98 16.66 -4.84
CA ARG A 33 11.37 16.98 -3.56
C ARG A 33 9.96 17.53 -3.78
N TRP A 34 8.96 16.92 -3.16
CA TRP A 34 7.65 17.55 -3.00
C TRP A 34 7.74 18.51 -1.81
N MET A 35 7.42 19.79 -2.02
CA MET A 35 7.14 20.71 -0.92
C MET A 35 5.72 21.25 -1.03
N GLU A 36 5.02 21.27 0.09
CA GLU A 36 3.67 21.82 0.19
C GLU A 36 3.76 23.36 0.22
N ILE A 37 2.78 24.05 -0.38
CA ILE A 37 2.76 25.51 -0.41
C ILE A 37 2.77 26.03 1.04
N GLY A 38 3.82 26.78 1.41
CA GLY A 38 3.96 27.35 2.74
C GLY A 38 4.70 26.47 3.76
N GLU A 39 5.39 25.40 3.34
CA GLU A 39 6.22 24.53 4.21
C GLU A 39 7.26 25.30 5.06
N LYS A 40 7.72 26.47 4.62
CA LYS A 40 8.63 27.34 5.41
C LYS A 40 7.93 28.17 6.49
N SER A 41 6.60 28.25 6.49
CA SER A 41 5.84 29.00 7.49
C SER A 41 5.73 28.20 8.77
N ALA A 42 6.44 28.62 9.82
CA ALA A 42 6.33 28.02 11.15
C ALA A 42 4.87 28.00 11.65
N GLY A 43 4.07 29.01 11.29
CA GLY A 43 2.64 29.07 11.59
C GLY A 43 1.82 28.00 10.86
N LEU A 44 2.12 27.74 9.58
CA LEU A 44 1.47 26.67 8.82
C LEU A 44 1.85 25.30 9.40
N LEU A 45 3.13 25.06 9.66
CA LEU A 45 3.60 23.80 10.25
C LEU A 45 2.95 23.51 11.60
N LYS A 46 2.82 24.53 12.46
CA LYS A 46 2.11 24.39 13.75
C LYS A 46 0.64 24.03 13.53
N ARG A 47 -0.07 24.73 12.63
CA ARG A 47 -1.49 24.45 12.32
C ARG A 47 -1.67 23.03 11.78
N LEU A 48 -0.84 22.61 10.82
CA LEU A 48 -0.88 21.26 10.26
C LEU A 48 -0.57 20.20 11.32
N HIS A 49 0.42 20.44 12.18
CA HIS A 49 0.72 19.53 13.28
C HIS A 49 -0.47 19.41 14.24
N THR A 50 -1.04 20.53 14.70
CA THR A 50 -2.23 20.53 15.56
C THR A 50 -3.41 19.84 14.90
N GLN A 51 -3.66 20.10 13.61
CA GLN A 51 -4.73 19.46 12.85
C GLN A 51 -4.51 17.95 12.75
N ARG A 52 -3.29 17.50 12.42
CA ARG A 52 -2.94 16.08 12.34
C ARG A 52 -3.10 15.42 13.70
N THR A 53 -2.52 15.98 14.75
CA THR A 53 -2.66 15.48 16.12
C THR A 53 -4.14 15.35 16.50
N ASN A 54 -4.96 16.37 16.27
CA ASN A 54 -6.40 16.30 16.56
C ASN A 54 -7.13 15.21 15.76
N ASN A 55 -6.73 14.96 14.51
CA ASN A 55 -7.35 13.95 13.66
C ASN A 55 -6.86 12.53 13.95
N THR A 56 -5.62 12.37 14.44
CA THR A 56 -5.02 11.06 14.71
C THR A 56 -5.13 10.63 16.18
N THR A 57 -5.36 11.57 17.09
CA THR A 57 -5.53 11.26 18.51
C THR A 57 -6.92 10.70 18.76
N ILE A 58 -6.96 9.41 19.11
CA ILE A 58 -8.14 8.77 19.67
C ILE A 58 -8.30 9.29 21.10
N LYS A 59 -9.42 9.97 21.38
CA LYS A 59 -9.70 10.59 22.69
C LYS A 59 -10.36 9.62 23.67
N GLU A 60 -11.08 8.65 23.15
CA GLU A 60 -11.90 7.73 23.92
C GLU A 60 -12.11 6.45 23.11
N ILE A 61 -12.13 5.31 23.80
CA ILE A 61 -12.61 4.04 23.25
C ILE A 61 -13.56 3.38 24.24
N GLN A 62 -14.51 2.58 23.77
CA GLN A 62 -15.40 1.83 24.65
C GLN A 62 -14.77 0.51 25.07
N HIS A 63 -14.87 0.17 26.35
CA HIS A 63 -14.40 -1.12 26.84
C HIS A 63 -15.30 -2.25 26.32
N PRO A 64 -14.75 -3.35 25.78
CA PRO A 64 -15.53 -4.42 25.15
C PRO A 64 -16.52 -5.10 26.10
N ASP A 65 -16.12 -5.35 27.36
CA ASP A 65 -16.92 -6.07 28.36
C ASP A 65 -17.94 -5.16 29.10
N THR A 66 -17.51 -3.99 29.61
CA THR A 66 -18.35 -3.12 30.43
C THR A 66 -19.16 -2.10 29.63
N LYS A 67 -18.79 -1.85 28.36
CA LYS A 67 -19.35 -0.79 27.50
C LYS A 67 -19.13 0.64 28.01
N GLU A 68 -18.33 0.81 29.05
CA GLU A 68 -17.98 2.11 29.59
C GLU A 68 -16.92 2.81 28.73
N PRO A 69 -16.97 4.15 28.64
CA PRO A 69 -15.99 4.94 27.91
C PRO A 69 -14.64 5.01 28.65
N CYS A 70 -13.57 4.59 27.99
CA CYS A 70 -12.19 4.71 28.46
C CYS A 70 -11.52 5.93 27.83
N THR A 71 -11.11 6.89 28.66
CA THR A 71 -10.41 8.11 28.24
C THR A 71 -8.96 8.18 28.73
N ILE A 72 -8.61 7.37 29.73
CA ILE A 72 -7.26 7.32 30.30
C ILE A 72 -6.41 6.35 29.47
N PRO A 73 -5.18 6.72 29.05
CA PRO A 73 -4.37 5.90 28.16
C PRO A 73 -4.16 4.45 28.62
N ILE A 74 -4.01 4.23 29.93
CA ILE A 74 -3.83 2.88 30.49
C ILE A 74 -5.08 2.02 30.30
N ASP A 75 -6.25 2.59 30.54
CA ASP A 75 -7.54 1.91 30.39
C ASP A 75 -7.88 1.69 28.91
N MET A 76 -7.55 2.66 28.05
CA MET A 76 -7.66 2.51 26.60
C MET A 76 -6.76 1.38 26.08
N GLN A 77 -5.53 1.26 26.59
CA GLN A 77 -4.66 0.17 26.18
C GLN A 77 -5.22 -1.19 26.64
N ALA A 78 -5.68 -1.29 27.89
CA ALA A 78 -6.29 -2.51 28.41
C ALA A 78 -7.55 -2.93 27.62
N ALA A 79 -8.44 -1.97 27.34
CA ALA A 79 -9.64 -2.20 26.53
C ALA A 79 -9.31 -2.64 25.09
N ALA A 80 -8.30 -2.02 24.45
CA ALA A 80 -7.85 -2.41 23.12
C ALA A 80 -7.24 -3.82 23.11
N SER A 81 -6.38 -4.14 24.08
CA SER A 81 -5.82 -5.49 24.23
C SER A 81 -6.91 -6.53 24.40
N ARG A 82 -7.90 -6.26 25.26
CA ARG A 82 -9.05 -7.15 25.48
C ARG A 82 -9.88 -7.36 24.22
N TYR A 83 -10.15 -6.30 23.47
CA TYR A 83 -10.90 -6.37 22.21
C TYR A 83 -10.20 -7.29 21.19
N TYR A 84 -8.90 -7.10 21.00
CA TYR A 84 -8.14 -7.91 20.05
C TYR A 84 -7.94 -9.34 20.54
N GLU A 85 -7.78 -9.56 21.84
CA GLU A 85 -7.76 -10.90 22.43
C GLU A 85 -9.06 -11.65 22.10
N VAL A 86 -10.23 -11.04 22.29
CA VAL A 86 -11.52 -11.67 21.95
C VAL A 86 -11.66 -11.90 20.45
N THR A 87 -11.28 -10.92 19.63
CA THR A 87 -11.43 -10.97 18.16
C THR A 87 -10.53 -12.01 17.51
N TYR A 88 -9.30 -12.16 18.02
CA TYR A 88 -8.29 -13.06 17.48
C TYR A 88 -8.13 -14.37 18.25
N THR A 89 -8.84 -14.54 19.38
CA THR A 89 -9.02 -15.87 19.96
C THR A 89 -9.95 -16.64 19.05
N PRO A 90 -9.48 -17.74 18.42
CA PRO A 90 -10.35 -18.54 17.60
C PRO A 90 -11.45 -19.10 18.50
N ALA A 91 -12.67 -18.59 18.34
CA ALA A 91 -13.84 -19.37 18.71
C ALA A 91 -13.71 -20.72 18.01
N SER A 92 -14.23 -21.79 18.61
CA SER A 92 -14.43 -23.07 17.92
C SER A 92 -15.49 -22.87 16.82
N CYS A 93 -15.14 -22.09 15.80
CA CYS A 93 -15.84 -22.01 14.56
C CYS A 93 -15.66 -23.37 13.93
N PHE A 94 -16.68 -24.21 14.10
CA PHE A 94 -17.03 -25.17 13.08
C PHE A 94 -17.24 -24.35 11.81
N PHE A 95 -16.18 -24.18 11.02
CA PHE A 95 -16.25 -23.80 9.62
C PHE A 95 -16.92 -24.94 8.82
N THR A 96 -18.02 -25.50 9.33
CA THR A 96 -18.95 -26.29 8.54
C THR A 96 -19.77 -25.29 7.72
N ILE A 97 -19.10 -24.69 6.75
CA ILE A 97 -19.59 -24.54 5.38
C ILE A 97 -21.02 -23.98 5.30
N GLN A 98 -21.16 -22.65 5.33
CA GLN A 98 -22.32 -21.96 4.74
C GLN A 98 -22.33 -22.02 3.20
N ILE A 99 -21.54 -22.90 2.57
CA ILE A 99 -21.69 -23.18 1.15
C ILE A 99 -22.99 -23.97 0.99
N LEU A 100 -23.95 -23.37 0.29
CA LEU A 100 -25.20 -24.00 -0.12
C LEU A 100 -24.89 -25.37 -0.73
N SER A 101 -25.71 -26.38 -0.46
CA SER A 101 -25.50 -27.73 -0.98
C SER A 101 -25.32 -27.78 -2.51
N THR A 102 -25.89 -26.84 -3.25
CA THR A 102 -25.73 -26.68 -4.71
C THR A 102 -24.33 -26.26 -5.14
N ASN A 103 -23.55 -25.62 -4.27
CA ASN A 103 -22.20 -25.11 -4.55
C ASN A 103 -21.12 -26.01 -3.94
N ARG A 104 -21.51 -27.16 -3.37
CA ARG A 104 -20.57 -28.16 -2.87
C ARG A 104 -20.24 -29.12 -3.98
N ILE A 105 -18.94 -29.36 -4.18
CA ILE A 105 -18.48 -30.43 -5.06
C ILE A 105 -18.97 -31.76 -4.47
N PRO A 106 -19.71 -32.59 -5.23
CA PRO A 106 -20.16 -33.89 -4.76
C PRO A 106 -18.97 -34.75 -4.36
N LEU A 107 -19.10 -35.52 -3.27
CA LEU A 107 -18.03 -36.40 -2.80
C LEU A 107 -17.62 -37.43 -3.88
N ALA A 108 -18.57 -37.83 -4.73
CA ALA A 108 -18.32 -38.70 -5.88
C ALA A 108 -17.38 -38.09 -6.94
N SER A 109 -17.24 -36.76 -6.99
CA SER A 109 -16.35 -36.05 -7.91
C SER A 109 -14.94 -35.88 -7.35
N TYR A 110 -14.70 -36.25 -6.09
CA TYR A 110 -13.40 -36.06 -5.43
C TYR A 110 -12.29 -36.83 -6.14
N GLU A 111 -12.49 -38.11 -6.43
CA GLU A 111 -11.48 -38.94 -7.11
C GLU A 111 -11.11 -38.40 -8.49
N ALA A 112 -12.07 -37.82 -9.21
CA ALA A 112 -11.85 -37.23 -10.53
C ALA A 112 -11.10 -35.88 -10.48
N LEU A 113 -11.08 -35.18 -9.33
CA LEU A 113 -10.42 -33.88 -9.14
C LEU A 113 -9.05 -33.99 -8.44
N CYS A 114 -8.74 -35.15 -7.88
CA CYS A 114 -7.44 -35.43 -7.26
C CYS A 114 -6.39 -36.15 -8.13
N PRO A 115 -6.58 -36.46 -9.44
CA PRO A 115 -5.48 -37.05 -10.18
C PRO A 115 -4.32 -36.04 -10.30
N PRO A 116 -3.07 -36.53 -10.40
CA PRO A 116 -1.93 -35.67 -10.70
C PRO A 116 -2.13 -34.92 -12.02
N ILE A 117 -1.73 -33.64 -12.06
CA ILE A 117 -1.82 -32.80 -13.26
C ILE A 117 -0.93 -33.39 -14.36
N SER A 118 -1.51 -33.64 -15.53
CA SER A 118 -0.81 -34.18 -16.69
C SER A 118 -0.19 -33.08 -17.55
N GLN A 119 0.68 -33.46 -18.50
CA GLN A 119 1.25 -32.50 -19.45
C GLN A 119 0.18 -31.92 -20.39
N GLU A 120 -0.83 -32.72 -20.74
CA GLU A 120 -1.96 -32.30 -21.55
C GLU A 120 -2.80 -31.26 -20.81
N ASP A 121 -3.02 -31.42 -19.50
CA ASP A 121 -3.70 -30.42 -18.66
C ASP A 121 -2.97 -29.07 -18.64
N LEU A 122 -1.63 -29.10 -18.63
CA LEU A 122 -0.80 -27.90 -18.68
C LEU A 122 -0.88 -27.21 -20.05
N LEU A 123 -0.85 -27.98 -21.13
CA LEU A 123 -1.00 -27.45 -22.50
C LEU A 123 -2.39 -26.85 -22.73
N ASP A 124 -3.44 -27.54 -22.27
CA ASP A 124 -4.81 -27.06 -22.30
C ASP A 124 -4.96 -25.78 -21.45
N GLY A 125 -4.38 -25.75 -20.26
CA GLY A 125 -4.30 -24.55 -19.42
C GLY A 125 -3.59 -23.38 -20.08
N ALA A 126 -2.43 -23.62 -20.70
CA ALA A 126 -1.67 -22.60 -21.40
C ALA A 126 -2.44 -22.05 -22.61
N SER A 127 -3.21 -22.88 -23.32
CA SER A 127 -4.02 -22.47 -24.48
C SER A 127 -5.09 -21.43 -24.14
N ARG A 128 -5.57 -21.42 -22.89
CA ARG A 128 -6.56 -20.46 -22.37
C ARG A 128 -5.95 -19.13 -21.93
N SER A 129 -4.62 -18.98 -21.99
CA SER A 129 -3.96 -17.75 -21.54
C SER A 129 -4.25 -16.58 -22.49
N PRO A 130 -4.37 -15.34 -21.97
CA PRO A 130 -4.59 -14.17 -22.80
C PRO A 130 -3.39 -13.87 -23.70
N LYS A 131 -3.64 -13.60 -24.99
CA LYS A 131 -2.58 -13.34 -26.01
C LYS A 131 -2.06 -11.90 -26.07
N SER A 132 -2.56 -11.03 -25.19
CA SER A 132 -2.25 -9.59 -25.22
C SER A 132 -2.34 -8.94 -23.84
N SER A 133 -2.16 -9.73 -22.78
CA SER A 133 -2.09 -9.19 -21.43
C SER A 133 -0.70 -8.66 -21.13
N ILE A 134 -0.62 -7.70 -20.21
CA ILE A 134 0.64 -7.25 -19.64
C ILE A 134 1.28 -8.44 -18.90
N PRO A 135 2.60 -8.68 -19.07
CA PRO A 135 3.33 -9.72 -18.36
C PRO A 135 3.21 -9.62 -16.83
N GLY A 136 3.46 -10.74 -16.16
CA GLY A 136 3.56 -10.78 -14.70
C GLY A 136 4.80 -10.02 -14.18
N MET A 137 5.03 -10.12 -12.87
CA MET A 137 6.21 -9.53 -12.22
C MET A 137 7.54 -10.12 -12.74
N ASP A 138 7.48 -11.31 -13.35
CA ASP A 138 8.58 -11.97 -14.04
C ASP A 138 8.89 -11.38 -15.43
N GLY A 139 8.02 -10.52 -15.96
CA GLY A 139 8.20 -9.87 -17.25
C GLY A 139 8.01 -10.79 -18.46
N LEU A 140 7.55 -12.02 -18.26
CA LEU A 140 7.39 -13.00 -19.33
C LEU A 140 5.95 -12.99 -19.91
N PRO A 141 5.82 -13.02 -21.25
CA PRO A 141 4.51 -13.07 -21.91
C PRO A 141 3.92 -14.49 -21.81
N TYR A 142 2.59 -14.61 -21.69
CA TYR A 142 1.91 -15.89 -21.43
C TYR A 142 2.10 -16.94 -22.54
N GLU A 143 2.39 -16.49 -23.76
CA GLU A 143 2.68 -17.33 -24.92
C GLU A 143 3.87 -18.27 -24.67
N ILE A 144 4.77 -17.91 -23.76
CA ILE A 144 5.92 -18.74 -23.41
C ILE A 144 5.52 -20.04 -22.71
N LEU A 145 4.38 -20.05 -21.99
CA LEU A 145 3.92 -21.21 -21.24
C LEU A 145 3.59 -22.39 -22.17
N ALA A 146 2.95 -22.13 -23.31
CA ALA A 146 2.64 -23.16 -24.29
C ALA A 146 3.91 -23.76 -24.89
N VAL A 147 4.93 -22.94 -25.17
CA VAL A 147 6.22 -23.39 -25.68
C VAL A 147 6.96 -24.23 -24.64
N LEU A 148 6.98 -23.77 -23.39
CA LEU A 148 7.64 -24.45 -22.26
C LEU A 148 7.06 -25.85 -22.04
N PHE A 149 5.74 -25.96 -21.95
CA PHE A 149 5.06 -27.23 -21.71
C PHE A 149 5.06 -28.16 -22.94
N SER A 150 5.24 -27.62 -24.15
CA SER A 150 5.39 -28.43 -25.37
C SER A 150 6.78 -29.08 -25.49
N HIS A 151 7.80 -28.55 -24.80
CA HIS A 151 9.20 -28.96 -24.96
C HIS A 151 9.84 -29.42 -23.63
N ALA A 152 9.03 -30.04 -22.76
CA ALA A 152 9.43 -30.55 -21.44
C ALA A 152 10.81 -31.25 -21.32
N PRO A 153 11.35 -32.01 -22.32
CA PRO A 153 12.69 -32.59 -22.20
C PRO A 153 13.86 -31.58 -22.16
N ALA A 154 13.62 -30.28 -22.40
CA ALA A 154 14.67 -29.24 -22.38
C ALA A 154 14.93 -28.62 -21.00
N LEU A 155 14.13 -28.94 -19.98
CA LEU A 155 14.35 -28.52 -18.58
C LEU A 155 15.12 -29.62 -17.83
N LYS A 156 16.42 -29.71 -18.09
CA LYS A 156 17.38 -30.43 -17.23
C LYS A 156 18.34 -29.45 -16.58
#